data_AF-A0AAT9QI25-F1
#
_entry.id   AF-A0AAT9QI25-F1
#
_cell.length_a   1.000
_cell.length_b   1.000
_cell.length_c   1.000
_cell.angle_alpha   90.00
_cell.angle_beta   90.00
_cell.angle_gamma   90.00
#
_symmetry.space_group_name_H-M   'P 1'
#
loop_
_entity.id
_entity.type
_entity.pdbx_description
1 polymer ?
#
loop_
_entity_poly.entity_id
_entity_poly.type
_entity_poly.pdbx_seq_one_letter_code
_entity_poly.pdbx_strand_id
1 'polypeptide(L)'
;MRDETYVPFKIIGVNKALVGTPLNDGSPGSALYAVPLTLSRPLSADEQEAMVAVWDNPPSYSSMHRPGIARCYSTEFVLSRTTIEEVRDHHARTLQGVVEKVNALSEEWHRGEVARETERNAQAELHAKNVKSVADEIEF
;
A
#
# COMPACT_ATOMS: atom_id res chain seq x y z
N MET A 1 6.44 -18.95 9.84
CA MET A 1 5.98 -17.85 10.72
C MET A 1 6.02 -16.57 9.92
N ARG A 2 4.91 -15.83 9.85
CA ARG A 2 4.95 -14.44 9.36
C ARG A 2 5.78 -13.63 10.36
N ASP A 3 6.58 -12.70 9.86
CA ASP A 3 7.35 -11.77 10.70
C ASP A 3 6.41 -11.02 11.64
N GLU A 4 6.75 -10.92 12.92
CA GLU A 4 5.91 -10.25 13.92
C GLU A 4 5.86 -8.73 13.67
N THR A 5 6.88 -8.16 13.03
CA THR A 5 7.01 -6.71 12.87
C THR A 5 6.58 -6.26 11.48
N TYR A 6 5.60 -5.36 11.42
CA TYR A 6 5.27 -4.65 10.19
C TYR A 6 6.40 -3.70 9.80
N VAL A 7 6.81 -3.72 8.53
CA VAL A 7 7.83 -2.81 8.00
C VAL A 7 7.17 -1.72 7.16
N PRO A 8 7.21 -0.44 7.59
CA PRO A 8 6.66 0.66 6.81
C PRO A 8 7.39 0.85 5.47
N PHE A 9 6.65 1.30 4.45
CA PHE A 9 7.25 1.71 3.17
C PHE A 9 7.35 3.24 3.08
N LYS A 10 8.19 3.70 2.15
CA LYS A 10 8.39 5.11 1.81
C LYS A 10 8.40 5.28 0.29
N ILE A 11 8.09 6.48 -0.17
CA ILE A 11 8.47 6.90 -1.53
C ILE A 11 9.94 7.35 -1.48
N ILE A 12 10.79 6.70 -2.27
CA ILE A 12 12.22 7.02 -2.36
C ILE A 12 12.44 8.25 -3.25
N GLY A 13 11.64 8.39 -4.31
CA GLY A 13 11.73 9.51 -5.24
C GLY A 13 11.07 9.19 -6.58
N VAL A 14 11.26 10.09 -7.54
CA VAL A 14 10.78 9.93 -8.91
C VAL A 14 11.71 8.97 -9.68
N ASN A 15 11.13 7.98 -10.35
CA ASN A 15 11.87 7.10 -11.27
C ASN A 15 12.12 7.83 -12.60
N LYS A 16 13.24 8.56 -12.67
CA LYS A 16 13.61 9.42 -13.81
C LYS A 16 13.64 8.69 -15.16
N ALA A 17 13.97 7.40 -15.17
CA ALA A 17 14.06 6.61 -16.39
C ALA A 17 12.69 6.28 -17.01
N LEU A 18 11.62 6.35 -16.21
CA LEU A 18 10.26 5.99 -16.62
C LEU A 18 9.32 7.20 -16.68
N VAL A 19 9.83 8.41 -16.43
CA VAL A 19 9.03 9.64 -16.59
C VAL A 19 8.55 9.74 -18.04
N GLY A 20 7.24 9.90 -18.21
CA GLY A 20 6.63 10.04 -19.52
C GLY A 20 7.01 11.37 -20.20
N THR A 21 6.78 11.44 -21.50
CA THR A 21 6.95 12.68 -22.28
C THR A 21 5.56 13.25 -22.62
N PRO A 22 5.35 14.58 -22.53
CA PRO A 22 4.11 15.19 -22.99
C PRO A 22 3.94 15.04 -24.51
N LEU A 23 2.69 14.97 -24.97
CA LEU A 23 2.36 14.94 -26.40
C LEU A 23 2.54 16.30 -27.09
N ASN A 24 2.24 17.39 -26.36
CA ASN A 24 2.37 18.77 -26.85
C ASN A 24 1.70 19.06 -28.21
N ASP A 25 0.62 18.36 -28.55
CA ASP A 25 -0.11 18.51 -29.83
C ASP A 25 -1.19 19.60 -29.79
N GLY A 26 -1.33 20.32 -28.67
CA GLY A 26 -2.30 21.39 -28.49
C GLY A 26 -3.69 20.91 -28.07
N SER A 27 -3.92 19.59 -27.97
CA SER A 27 -5.15 19.06 -27.41
C SER A 27 -5.22 19.28 -25.88
N PRO A 28 -6.42 19.37 -25.27
CA PRO A 28 -6.54 19.53 -23.83
C PRO A 28 -5.82 18.43 -23.06
N GLY A 29 -4.86 18.81 -22.20
CA GLY A 29 -4.06 17.87 -21.40
C GLY A 29 -2.82 17.32 -22.11
N SER A 30 -2.50 17.76 -23.33
CA SER A 30 -1.33 17.28 -24.10
C SER A 30 0.01 17.55 -23.42
N ALA A 31 0.08 18.50 -22.48
CA ALA A 31 1.27 18.83 -21.70
C ALA A 31 1.48 17.92 -20.47
N LEU A 32 0.50 17.06 -20.15
CA LEU A 32 0.54 16.17 -19.00
C LEU A 32 1.15 14.82 -19.39
N TYR A 33 1.80 14.18 -18.42
CA TYR A 33 2.44 12.89 -18.62
C TYR A 33 2.38 12.04 -17.33
N ALA A 34 2.96 10.85 -17.38
CA ALA A 34 3.05 9.95 -16.24
C ALA A 34 4.32 10.23 -15.42
N VAL A 35 4.16 10.33 -14.10
CA VAL A 35 5.25 10.49 -13.14
C VAL A 35 5.28 9.26 -12.22
N PRO A 36 6.19 8.30 -12.47
CA PRO A 36 6.38 7.15 -11.60
C PRO A 36 7.24 7.47 -10.38
N LEU A 37 6.81 7.00 -9.21
CA LEU A 37 7.48 7.12 -7.92
C LEU A 37 7.94 5.74 -7.44
N THR A 38 9.22 5.62 -7.10
CA THR A 38 9.80 4.37 -6.60
C THR A 38 9.47 4.19 -5.11
N LEU A 39 9.04 2.99 -4.73
CA LEU A 39 8.74 2.62 -3.35
C LEU A 39 9.94 1.91 -2.71
N SER A 40 10.10 2.07 -1.38
CA SER A 40 11.25 1.50 -0.65
C SER A 40 11.19 0.00 -0.44
N ARG A 41 10.02 -0.60 -0.67
CA ARG A 41 9.81 -2.04 -0.71
C ARG A 41 8.61 -2.36 -1.61
N PRO A 42 8.49 -3.62 -2.06
CA PRO A 42 7.25 -4.13 -2.63
C PRO A 42 6.06 -3.98 -1.68
N LEU A 43 4.91 -3.58 -2.23
CA LEU A 43 3.61 -3.53 -1.56
C LEU A 43 2.80 -4.80 -1.82
N SER A 44 2.00 -5.20 -0.84
CA SER A 44 0.97 -6.23 -1.01
C SER A 44 -0.17 -5.74 -1.92
N ALA A 45 -1.10 -6.62 -2.29
CA ALA A 45 -2.28 -6.22 -3.08
C ALA A 45 -3.17 -5.23 -2.29
N ASP A 46 -3.43 -5.51 -1.02
CA ASP A 46 -4.24 -4.65 -0.15
C ASP A 46 -3.60 -3.27 0.03
N GLU A 47 -2.27 -3.21 0.16
CA GLU A 47 -1.53 -1.96 0.23
C GLU A 47 -1.59 -1.15 -1.07
N GLN A 48 -1.54 -1.82 -2.23
CA GLN A 48 -1.67 -1.16 -3.53
C GLN A 48 -3.07 -0.55 -3.70
N GLU A 49 -4.11 -1.27 -3.33
CA GLU A 49 -5.49 -0.77 -3.35
C GLU A 49 -5.66 0.41 -2.39
N ALA A 50 -5.14 0.27 -1.15
CA ALA A 50 -5.16 1.33 -0.15
C ALA A 50 -4.43 2.60 -0.62
N MET A 51 -3.27 2.46 -1.26
CA MET A 51 -2.54 3.60 -1.83
C MET A 51 -3.38 4.39 -2.83
N VAL A 52 -4.10 3.72 -3.72
CA VAL A 52 -4.98 4.39 -4.70
C VAL A 52 -6.18 5.02 -3.99
N ALA A 53 -6.86 4.28 -3.12
CA ALA A 53 -8.05 4.75 -2.43
C ALA A 53 -7.77 5.96 -1.51
N VAL A 54 -6.65 5.93 -0.79
CA VAL A 54 -6.21 7.03 0.09
C VAL A 54 -5.68 8.19 -0.74
N TRP A 55 -5.04 7.96 -1.89
CA TRP A 55 -4.74 9.07 -2.81
C TRP A 55 -6.01 9.77 -3.26
N ASP A 56 -7.04 9.04 -3.68
CA ASP A 56 -8.29 9.62 -4.17
C ASP A 56 -9.07 10.38 -3.09
N ASN A 57 -8.86 10.03 -1.82
CA ASN A 57 -9.48 10.69 -0.66
C ASN A 57 -8.40 10.96 0.42
N PRO A 58 -7.50 11.91 0.18
CA PRO A 58 -6.32 12.08 1.03
C PRO A 58 -6.66 12.72 2.37
N PRO A 59 -5.82 12.50 3.41
CA PRO A 59 -5.96 13.20 4.69
C PRO A 59 -5.86 14.73 4.57
N SER A 60 -5.16 15.21 3.53
CA SER A 60 -5.06 16.63 3.21
C SER A 60 -4.97 16.85 1.69
N TYR A 61 -5.87 17.68 1.18
CA TYR A 61 -5.95 18.03 -0.24
C TYR A 61 -4.95 19.13 -0.59
N SER A 62 -4.22 18.93 -1.69
CA SER A 62 -3.54 20.04 -2.39
C SER A 62 -4.54 20.80 -3.26
N SER A 63 -4.27 22.07 -3.55
CA SER A 63 -5.13 22.90 -4.42
C SER A 63 -5.30 22.34 -5.84
N MET A 64 -4.35 21.53 -6.30
CA MET A 64 -4.37 20.88 -7.61
C MET A 64 -4.67 19.37 -7.52
N HIS A 65 -5.18 18.89 -6.38
CA HIS A 65 -5.42 17.46 -6.20
C HIS A 65 -6.44 16.94 -7.23
N ARG A 66 -6.12 15.79 -7.85
CA ARG A 66 -6.95 15.15 -8.87
C ARG A 66 -7.12 13.66 -8.51
N PRO A 67 -8.31 13.23 -8.07
CA PRO A 67 -8.64 11.83 -7.91
C PRO A 67 -8.64 11.07 -9.25
N GLY A 68 -8.47 9.75 -9.20
CA GLY A 68 -8.54 8.85 -10.36
C GLY A 68 -7.38 8.99 -11.35
N ILE A 69 -6.26 9.56 -10.91
CA ILE A 69 -5.05 9.66 -11.73
C ILE A 69 -3.95 8.67 -11.32
N ALA A 70 -4.08 8.08 -10.14
CA ALA A 70 -3.09 7.19 -9.55
C ALA A 70 -3.27 5.74 -10.02
N ARG A 71 -2.14 5.04 -10.17
CA ARG A 71 -2.07 3.59 -10.25
C ARG A 71 -0.96 3.11 -9.33
N CYS A 72 -1.20 2.05 -8.58
CA CYS A 72 -0.16 1.43 -7.75
C CYS A 72 0.19 0.06 -8.31
N TYR A 73 1.48 -0.19 -8.46
CA TYR A 73 2.08 -1.49 -8.67
C TYR A 73 2.88 -1.88 -7.43
N SER A 74 3.41 -3.10 -7.40
CA SER A 74 4.12 -3.60 -6.22
C SER A 74 5.28 -2.68 -5.81
N THR A 75 6.11 -2.20 -6.73
CA THR A 75 7.30 -1.40 -6.40
C THR A 75 7.20 0.07 -6.82
N GLU A 76 6.09 0.48 -7.44
CA GLU A 76 5.96 1.80 -8.05
C GLU A 76 4.54 2.36 -7.88
N PHE A 77 4.46 3.66 -7.61
CA PHE A 77 3.22 4.42 -7.61
C PHE A 77 3.27 5.46 -8.71
N VAL A 78 2.30 5.43 -9.62
CA VAL A 78 2.32 6.24 -10.85
C VAL A 78 1.17 7.23 -10.83
N LEU A 79 1.49 8.52 -10.88
CA LEU A 79 0.51 9.57 -11.13
C LEU A 79 0.47 9.83 -12.64
N SER A 80 -0.66 9.52 -13.26
CA SER A 80 -0.92 9.84 -14.67
C SER A 80 -1.48 11.26 -14.78
N ARG A 81 -1.44 11.88 -15.97
CA ARG A 81 -2.09 13.20 -16.19
C ARG A 81 -1.64 14.27 -15.18
N THR A 82 -0.33 14.35 -14.91
CA THR A 82 0.29 15.38 -14.08
C THR A 82 1.62 15.82 -14.71
N THR A 83 2.43 16.59 -13.97
CA THR A 83 3.80 16.96 -14.34
C THR A 83 4.73 16.79 -13.12
N ILE A 84 6.05 16.72 -13.35
CA ILE A 84 7.01 16.65 -12.25
C ILE A 84 7.00 17.94 -11.41
N GLU A 85 6.72 19.09 -12.03
CA GLU A 85 6.53 20.37 -11.36
C GLU A 85 5.31 20.36 -10.45
N GLU A 86 4.16 19.87 -10.94
CA GLU A 86 2.96 19.69 -10.10
C GLU A 86 3.22 18.75 -8.92
N VAL A 87 3.98 17.67 -9.15
CA VAL A 87 4.37 16.74 -8.08
C VAL A 87 5.18 17.47 -7.01
N ARG A 88 6.17 18.28 -7.40
CA ARG A 88 7.01 19.06 -6.47
C ARG A 88 6.20 20.10 -5.70
N ASP A 89 5.42 20.91 -6.41
CA ASP A 89 4.82 22.13 -5.86
C ASP A 89 3.51 21.87 -5.11
N HIS A 90 2.77 20.83 -5.51
CA HIS A 90 1.42 20.59 -4.99
C HIS A 90 1.26 19.21 -4.35
N HIS A 91 1.83 18.14 -4.93
CA HIS A 91 1.48 16.78 -4.49
C HIS A 91 2.42 16.18 -3.44
N ALA A 92 3.66 16.64 -3.32
CA ALA A 92 4.66 16.02 -2.44
C ALA A 92 4.18 15.87 -0.99
N ARG A 93 3.57 16.92 -0.42
CA ARG A 93 3.02 16.88 0.94
C ARG A 93 1.82 15.94 1.05
N THR A 94 0.92 15.97 0.08
CA THR A 94 -0.24 15.05 0.06
C THR A 94 0.23 13.60 -0.04
N LEU A 95 1.21 13.29 -0.88
CA LEU A 95 1.80 11.95 -1.01
C LEU A 95 2.41 11.46 0.31
N GLN A 96 3.07 12.33 1.07
CA GLN A 96 3.58 11.98 2.41
C GLN A 96 2.43 11.55 3.34
N GLY A 97 1.36 12.33 3.41
CA GLY A 97 0.19 12.00 4.22
C GLY A 97 -0.52 10.72 3.77
N VAL A 98 -0.56 10.45 2.45
CA VAL A 98 -1.09 9.19 1.91
C VAL A 98 -0.25 8.00 2.38
N VAL A 99 1.08 8.07 2.26
CA VAL A 99 2.00 7.02 2.70
C VAL A 99 1.87 6.77 4.21
N GLU A 100 1.81 7.82 5.02
CA GLU A 100 1.61 7.69 6.47
C GLU A 100 0.29 7.00 6.80
N LYS A 101 -0.81 7.40 6.15
CA LYS A 101 -2.12 6.81 6.37
C LYS A 101 -2.17 5.34 5.95
N VAL A 102 -1.59 4.99 4.81
CA VAL A 102 -1.57 3.59 4.35
C VAL A 102 -0.71 2.74 5.29
N ASN A 103 0.47 3.21 5.69
CA ASN A 103 1.30 2.49 6.65
C ASN A 103 0.57 2.21 7.96
N ALA A 104 -0.21 3.17 8.47
CA ALA A 104 -1.00 2.98 9.70
C ALA A 104 -2.09 1.91 9.52
N LEU A 105 -2.77 1.89 8.36
CA LEU A 105 -3.76 0.86 8.03
C LEU A 105 -3.11 -0.53 7.90
N SER A 106 -2.01 -0.61 7.16
CA SER A 106 -1.26 -1.86 6.97
C SER A 106 -0.75 -2.45 8.27
N GLU A 107 -0.25 -1.60 9.17
CA GLU A 107 0.21 -2.04 10.49
C GLU A 107 -0.95 -2.62 11.32
N GLU A 108 -2.13 -2.00 11.26
CA GLU A 108 -3.33 -2.51 11.92
C GLU A 108 -3.77 -3.86 11.36
N TRP A 109 -3.80 -4.01 10.03
CA TRP A 109 -4.10 -5.28 9.38
C TRP A 109 -3.10 -6.36 9.76
N HIS A 110 -1.81 -6.04 9.75
CA HIS A 110 -0.74 -6.95 10.15
C HIS A 110 -0.91 -7.43 11.59
N ARG A 111 -1.16 -6.51 12.54
CA ARG A 111 -1.43 -6.88 13.94
C ARG A 111 -2.65 -7.79 14.06
N GLY A 112 -3.73 -7.50 13.33
CA GLY A 112 -4.93 -8.32 13.31
C GLY A 112 -4.66 -9.73 12.78
N GLU A 113 -3.88 -9.86 11.71
CA GLU A 113 -3.50 -11.14 11.13
C GLU A 113 -2.61 -11.96 12.07
N VAL A 114 -1.60 -11.33 12.69
CA VAL A 114 -0.75 -12.00 13.69
C VAL A 114 -1.57 -12.50 14.86
N ALA A 115 -2.50 -11.69 15.40
CA ALA A 115 -3.36 -12.08 16.52
C ALA A 115 -4.30 -13.25 16.16
N ARG A 116 -4.88 -13.26 14.95
CA ARG A 116 -5.72 -14.38 14.50
C ARG A 116 -4.92 -15.67 14.34
N GLU A 117 -3.70 -15.56 13.82
CA GLU A 117 -2.83 -16.71 13.61
C GLU A 117 -2.37 -17.31 14.95
N THR A 118 -2.01 -16.48 15.93
CA THR A 118 -1.65 -16.96 17.27
C THR A 118 -2.83 -17.64 17.96
N GLU A 119 -4.03 -17.09 17.86
CA GLU A 119 -5.24 -17.71 18.40
C GLU A 119 -5.55 -19.07 17.73
N ARG A 120 -5.49 -19.13 16.40
CA ARG A 120 -5.69 -20.39 15.65
C ARG A 120 -4.70 -21.47 16.06
N ASN A 121 -3.43 -21.11 16.21
CA ASN A 121 -2.40 -22.04 16.61
C ASN A 121 -2.62 -22.54 18.05
N ALA A 122 -2.99 -21.65 18.98
CA ALA A 122 -3.33 -22.05 20.35
C ALA A 122 -4.56 -22.98 20.40
N GLN A 123 -5.59 -22.70 19.60
CA GLN A 123 -6.78 -23.57 19.49
C GLN A 123 -6.44 -24.93 18.89
N ALA A 124 -5.60 -24.98 17.86
CA ALA A 124 -5.14 -26.22 17.25
C ALA A 124 -4.32 -27.07 18.23
N GLU A 125 -3.44 -26.45 19.02
CA GLU A 125 -2.69 -27.15 20.07
C GLU A 125 -3.60 -27.71 21.17
N LEU A 126 -4.58 -26.92 21.63
CA LEU A 126 -5.55 -27.38 22.61
C LEU A 126 -6.37 -28.55 22.07
N HIS A 127 -6.83 -28.45 20.82
CA HIS A 127 -7.56 -29.51 20.15
C HIS A 127 -6.71 -30.79 20.04
N ALA A 128 -5.45 -30.67 19.61
CA ALA A 128 -4.54 -31.80 19.51
C ALA A 128 -4.29 -32.49 20.86
N LYS A 129 -4.12 -31.72 21.95
CA LYS A 129 -4.01 -32.25 23.32
C LYS A 129 -5.28 -33.00 23.75
N ASN A 130 -6.44 -32.42 23.46
CA ASN A 130 -7.73 -33.04 23.77
C ASN A 130 -7.95 -34.35 23.00
N VAL A 131 -7.68 -34.36 21.70
CA VAL A 131 -7.77 -35.57 20.86
C VAL A 131 -6.88 -36.68 21.42
N LYS A 132 -5.65 -36.37 21.79
CA LYS A 132 -4.73 -37.34 22.39
C LYS A 132 -5.28 -37.93 23.70
N SER A 133 -5.74 -37.08 24.61
CA SER A 133 -6.30 -37.52 25.89
C SER A 133 -7.50 -38.44 25.71
N VAL A 134 -8.46 -38.06 24.85
CA VAL A 134 -9.67 -38.86 24.61
C VAL A 134 -9.32 -40.17 23.90
N ALA A 135 -8.37 -40.17 22.96
CA ALA A 135 -7.95 -41.38 22.27
C ALA A 135 -7.33 -42.41 23.22
N ASP A 136 -6.56 -41.96 24.23
CA ASP A 136 -5.94 -42.84 25.24
C ASP A 136 -7.00 -43.51 26.16
N GLU A 137 -8.23 -42.95 26.24
CA GLU A 137 -9.34 -43.47 27.06
C GLU A 137 -10.25 -44.46 26.31
N ILE A 138 -10.09 -44.61 24.99
CA ILE A 138 -10.93 -45.50 24.19
C ILE A 138 -10.35 -46.93 24.23
N GLU A 139 -11.05 -47.83 24.92
CA GLU A 139 -10.78 -49.27 24.87
C GLU A 139 -11.61 -49.95 23.75
N PHE A 140 -10.97 -50.82 22.97
CA PHE A 140 -11.58 -51.64 21.92
C PHE A 140 -11.67 -53.12 22.33
#